data_AF-A0A453FFJ4-F1
#
_entry.id   AF-A0A453FFJ4-F1
#
_cell.length_a   1.000
_cell.length_b   1.000
_cell.length_c   1.000
_cell.angle_alpha   90.00
_cell.angle_beta   90.00
_cell.angle_gamma   90.00
#
_symmetry.space_group_name_H-M   'P 1'
#
loop_
_entity.id
_entity.type
_entity.pdbx_description
1 polymer ?
#
loop_
_entity_poly.entity_id
_entity_poly.type
_entity_poly.pdbx_seq_one_letter_code
_entity_poly.pdbx_strand_id
1 'polypeptide(L)'
;MTNIMKDFDEPGTLAPTGLLLGDAKYMVIQGEPGAVIRGKKGAGGITLKKTGQALVVGIYDEPMTPGQCNLVVERLGDYLVEQGM
;
A
#
# COMPACT_ATOMS: atom_id res chain seq x y z
N MET A 1 5.07 -3.90 10.99
CA MET A 1 5.78 -3.21 9.89
C MET A 1 6.74 -4.13 9.14
N THR A 2 7.42 -5.07 9.81
CA THR A 2 8.38 -6.01 9.19
C THR A 2 7.82 -6.79 8.00
N ASN A 3 6.57 -7.27 8.08
CA ASN A 3 5.96 -8.05 6.99
C ASN A 3 5.63 -7.20 5.74
N ILE A 4 5.38 -5.90 5.91
CA ILE A 4 5.13 -4.97 4.79
C ILE A 4 6.42 -4.74 4.02
N MET A 5 7.53 -4.48 4.73
CA MET A 5 8.83 -4.33 4.08
C MET A 5 9.26 -5.62 3.38
N LYS A 6 9.02 -6.77 4.03
CA LYS A 6 9.27 -8.07 3.41
C LYS A 6 8.48 -8.27 2.11
N ASP A 7 7.23 -7.83 2.02
CA ASP A 7 6.45 -7.98 0.78
C ASP A 7 6.93 -7.06 -0.34
N PHE A 8 7.53 -5.92 -0.02
CA PHE A 8 8.23 -5.13 -1.03
C PHE A 8 9.50 -5.81 -1.54
N ASP A 9 10.24 -6.50 -0.68
CA ASP A 9 11.49 -7.17 -1.07
C ASP A 9 11.22 -8.55 -1.71
N GLU A 10 10.15 -9.23 -1.27
CA GLU A 10 9.67 -10.53 -1.72
C GLU A 10 8.14 -10.44 -2.01
N PRO A 11 7.74 -10.01 -3.22
CA PRO A 11 6.35 -9.83 -3.60
C PRO A 11 5.48 -11.08 -3.38
N GLY A 12 4.36 -10.91 -2.66
CA GLY A 12 3.37 -11.96 -2.43
C GLY A 12 3.47 -12.66 -1.06
N THR A 13 4.45 -12.31 -0.23
CA THR A 13 4.58 -12.85 1.14
C THR A 13 3.42 -12.46 2.05
N LEU A 14 2.73 -11.35 1.78
CA LEU A 14 1.51 -10.96 2.51
C LEU A 14 0.23 -11.61 1.99
N ALA A 15 0.22 -12.20 0.79
CA ALA A 15 -1.02 -12.77 0.21
C ALA A 15 -1.66 -13.87 1.09
N PRO A 16 -0.90 -14.81 1.71
CA PRO A 16 -1.49 -15.85 2.55
C PRO A 16 -1.95 -15.34 3.93
N THR A 17 -1.28 -14.32 4.46
CA THR A 17 -1.49 -13.85 5.85
C THR A 17 -2.41 -12.64 5.93
N GLY A 18 -2.52 -11.85 4.87
CA GLY A 18 -3.20 -10.57 4.80
C GLY A 18 -2.32 -9.42 5.29
N LEU A 19 -2.63 -8.21 4.85
CA LEU A 19 -1.97 -6.99 5.30
C LEU A 19 -2.59 -6.54 6.62
N LEU A 20 -1.78 -6.44 7.67
CA LEU A 20 -2.19 -5.98 8.99
C LEU A 20 -1.66 -4.57 9.25
N LEU A 21 -2.55 -3.63 9.53
CA LEU A 21 -2.22 -2.27 9.93
C LEU A 21 -3.07 -1.88 11.14
N GLY A 22 -2.43 -1.75 12.31
CA GLY A 22 -3.15 -1.68 13.59
C GLY A 22 -4.01 -2.93 13.79
N ASP A 23 -5.26 -2.73 14.20
CA ASP A 23 -6.23 -3.82 14.41
C ASP A 23 -6.98 -4.22 13.11
N ALA A 24 -6.67 -3.57 11.98
CA ALA A 24 -7.33 -3.82 10.71
C ALA A 24 -6.54 -4.83 9.85
N LYS A 25 -7.22 -5.89 9.43
CA LYS A 25 -6.74 -6.84 8.43
C LYS A 25 -7.36 -6.53 7.06
N TYR A 26 -6.51 -6.41 6.06
CA TYR A 26 -6.86 -6.17 4.66
C TYR A 26 -6.48 -7.40 3.83
N MET A 27 -7.35 -7.77 2.89
CA MET A 27 -7.02 -8.75 1.86
C MET A 27 -6.09 -8.09 0.84
N VAL A 28 -4.92 -8.68 0.60
CA VAL A 28 -3.98 -8.18 -0.41
C VAL A 28 -4.58 -8.36 -1.79
N ILE A 29 -4.53 -7.30 -2.60
CA ILE A 29 -4.95 -7.30 -4.00
C ILE A 29 -3.76 -6.88 -4.88
N GLN A 30 -3.95 -6.93 -6.20
CA GLN A 30 -2.88 -6.62 -7.15
C GLN A 30 -2.29 -5.21 -6.93
N GLY A 31 -1.01 -5.20 -6.55
CA GLY A 31 -0.16 -4.01 -6.43
C GLY A 31 0.85 -3.91 -7.58
N GLU A 32 1.95 -3.20 -7.32
CA GLU A 32 3.13 -3.14 -8.18
C GLU A 32 4.31 -3.76 -7.43
N PRO A 33 4.90 -4.86 -7.94
CA PRO A 33 6.01 -5.54 -7.27
C PRO A 33 7.14 -4.57 -6.88
N GLY A 34 7.51 -4.56 -5.60
CA GLY A 34 8.57 -3.69 -5.08
C GLY A 34 8.23 -2.22 -4.88
N ALA A 35 7.08 -1.75 -5.37
CA ALA A 35 6.71 -0.33 -5.34
C ALA A 35 5.40 -0.06 -4.60
N VAL A 36 4.34 -0.85 -4.88
CA VAL A 36 2.99 -0.58 -4.37
C VAL A 36 2.36 -1.86 -3.81
N ILE A 37 1.84 -1.80 -2.59
CA ILE A 37 0.98 -2.83 -2.01
C ILE A 37 -0.43 -2.27 -1.84
N ARG A 38 -1.43 -3.03 -2.28
CA ARG A 38 -2.84 -2.64 -2.19
C ARG A 38 -3.59 -3.66 -1.35
N GLY A 39 -4.50 -3.18 -0.52
CA GLY A 39 -5.35 -4.00 0.34
C GLY A 39 -6.80 -3.56 0.30
N LYS A 40 -7.72 -4.52 0.47
CA LYS A 40 -9.16 -4.28 0.55
C LYS A 40 -9.73 -4.79 1.87
N LYS A 41 -10.64 -4.03 2.49
CA LYS A 41 -11.39 -4.42 3.69
C LYS A 41 -12.83 -3.94 3.57
N GLY A 42 -13.74 -4.85 3.22
CA GLY A 42 -15.14 -4.49 2.97
C GLY A 42 -15.25 -3.50 1.81
N ALA A 43 -15.86 -2.35 2.07
CA ALA A 43 -16.02 -1.26 1.11
C ALA A 43 -14.79 -0.35 1.00
N GLY A 44 -13.98 -0.26 2.05
CA GLY A 44 -12.74 0.50 2.08
C GLY A 44 -11.50 -0.31 1.72
N GLY A 45 -10.35 0.32 1.88
CA GLY A 45 -9.06 -0.31 1.61
C GLY A 45 -7.87 0.55 1.98
N ILE A 46 -6.71 0.11 1.53
CA ILE A 46 -5.41 0.72 1.81
C ILE A 46 -4.51 0.63 0.59
N THR A 47 -3.72 1.67 0.36
CA THR A 47 -2.64 1.72 -0.62
C THR A 47 -1.36 2.13 0.09
N LEU A 48 -0.31 1.36 -0.14
CA LEU A 48 1.03 1.61 0.39
C LEU A 48 1.99 1.81 -0.78
N LYS A 49 2.70 2.93 -0.81
CA LYS A 49 3.75 3.22 -1.80
C LYS A 49 5.10 3.34 -1.10
N LYS A 50 6.05 2.48 -1.45
CA LYS A 50 7.43 2.52 -0.96
C LYS A 50 8.19 3.65 -1.68
N THR A 51 8.94 4.43 -0.92
CA THR A 51 9.96 5.37 -1.43
C THR A 51 11.34 4.88 -0.99
N GLY A 52 12.41 5.64 -1.26
CA GLY A 52 13.76 5.26 -0.82
C GLY A 52 13.92 5.21 0.70
N GLN A 53 13.20 6.06 1.44
CA GLN A 53 13.36 6.31 2.88
C GLN A 53 12.03 6.32 3.65
N ALA A 54 10.90 6.35 2.96
CA ALA A 54 9.58 6.47 3.57
C ALA A 54 8.56 5.48 2.99
N LEU A 55 7.42 5.41 3.66
CA LEU A 55 6.25 4.66 3.23
C LEU A 55 5.05 5.61 3.22
N VAL A 56 4.49 5.85 2.04
CA VAL A 56 3.26 6.62 1.90
C VAL A 56 2.09 5.68 2.10
N VAL A 57 1.22 6.02 3.05
CA VAL A 57 0.05 5.20 3.43
C VAL A 57 -1.22 5.98 3.17
N GLY A 58 -2.09 5.47 2.31
CA GLY A 58 -3.45 5.97 2.14
C GLY A 58 -4.46 4.92 2.57
N ILE A 59 -5.40 5.30 3.42
CA ILE A 59 -6.55 4.48 3.82
C ILE A 59 -7.78 5.20 3.31
N TYR A 60 -8.70 4.46 2.71
CA TYR A 60 -9.96 5.01 2.20
C TYR A 60 -11.15 4.17 2.66
N ASP A 61 -12.30 4.84 2.69
CA ASP A 61 -13.60 4.24 2.90
C ASP A 61 -14.61 4.90 1.95
N GLU A 62 -15.84 4.39 1.89
CA GLU A 62 -16.89 4.98 1.06
C GLU A 62 -17.14 6.46 1.41
N PRO A 63 -17.39 7.34 0.42
CA PRO A 63 -17.63 7.05 -1.01
C PRO A 63 -16.37 7.03 -1.88
N MET A 64 -15.16 7.03 -1.29
CA MET A 64 -13.92 7.07 -2.06
C MET A 64 -13.64 5.71 -2.70
N THR A 65 -13.29 5.73 -3.98
CA THR A 65 -12.94 4.53 -4.75
C THR A 65 -11.46 4.15 -4.57
N PRO A 66 -11.10 2.87 -4.77
CA PRO A 66 -9.70 2.43 -4.73
C PRO A 66 -8.78 3.21 -5.68
N GLY A 67 -9.27 3.54 -6.88
CA GLY A 67 -8.50 4.28 -7.88
C GLY A 67 -8.16 5.71 -7.46
N GLN A 68 -9.06 6.37 -6.72
CA GLN A 68 -8.79 7.70 -6.17
C GLN A 68 -7.70 7.67 -5.10
N CYS A 69 -7.72 6.67 -4.21
CA CYS A 69 -6.67 6.49 -3.21
C CYS A 69 -5.32 6.20 -3.86
N ASN A 70 -5.28 5.28 -4.82
CA ASN A 70 -4.08 4.95 -5.58
C ASN A 70 -3.46 6.18 -6.21
N LEU A 71 -4.26 6.99 -6.92
CA LEU A 71 -3.79 8.18 -7.61
C LEU A 71 -3.06 9.16 -6.66
N VAL A 72 -3.60 9.39 -5.46
CA VAL A 72 -3.02 10.34 -4.51
C VAL A 72 -1.75 9.78 -3.89
N VAL A 73 -1.79 8.53 -3.42
CA VAL A 73 -0.68 7.87 -2.72
C VAL A 73 0.51 7.66 -3.64
N GLU A 74 0.26 7.18 -4.86
CA GLU A 74 1.31 6.86 -5.82
C GLU A 74 1.96 8.14 -6.35
N ARG A 75 1.18 9.17 -6.71
CA ARG A 75 1.74 10.47 -7.13
C ARG A 75 2.61 11.12 -6.07
N LEU A 76 2.18 11.09 -4.80
CA LEU A 76 2.99 11.63 -3.72
C LEU A 76 4.28 10.82 -3.56
N GLY A 77 4.20 9.49 -3.57
CA GLY A 77 5.39 8.66 -3.43
C GLY A 77 6.36 8.79 -4.61
N ASP A 78 5.86 8.90 -5.85
CA ASP A 78 6.69 9.15 -7.02
C ASP A 78 7.43 10.48 -6.90
N TYR A 79 6.74 11.55 -6.48
CA TYR A 79 7.36 12.84 -6.20
C TYR A 79 8.46 12.73 -5.12
N LEU A 80 8.22 12.00 -4.03
CA LEU A 80 9.22 11.80 -2.98
C LEU A 80 10.46 11.04 -3.51
N VAL A 81 10.26 10.00 -4.32
CA VAL A 81 11.34 9.24 -4.97
C VAL A 81 12.15 10.13 -5.90
N GLU A 82 11.50 10.99 -6.69
CA GLU A 82 12.17 11.96 -7.57
C GLU A 82 13.03 12.97 -6.79
N GLN A 83 12.63 13.31 -5.56
CA GLN A 83 13.41 14.16 -4.66
C GLN A 83 14.54 13.41 -3.92
N GLY A 84 14.74 12.11 -4.20
CA GLY A 84 15.77 11.29 -3.55
C GLY A 84 15.39 10.80 -2.14
N MET A 85 14.10 10.82 -1.81
CA MET A 85 13.54 10.27 -0.57
C MET A 85 12.93 8.88 -0.76
#